data_AF-A0A0F9WY08-F1
#
_entry.id   AF-A0A0F9WY08-F1
#
_cell.length_a   1.000
_cell.length_b   1.000
_cell.length_c   1.000
_cell.angle_alpha   90.00
_cell.angle_beta   90.00
_cell.angle_gamma   90.00
#
_symmetry.space_group_name_H-M   'P 1'
#
loop_
_entity.id
_entity.type
_entity.pdbx_description
1 polymer ?
#
loop_
_entity_poly.entity_id
_entity_poly.type
_entity_poly.pdbx_seq_one_letter_code
_entity_poly.pdbx_strand_id
1 'polypeptide(L)'
;MSSNAAESNAAGEPAQGNANGQTTGPVDRDAFKQNFGQASALHKNVQNASKKMNAGLATPDPTPEPEDERIKADLERMKKEAEESQEKMKSQAETLRNSEIIRIIGCPAKAYDNILDVTEGVEEEAKKEMRRKNFRTLGCLLHPKYSPASEHRDDAFKKLVEAAEHMEIDNATLYSVRDWDGIEDIMNPEEDGDESEDDNRMEQDPIPEPPDWVKETYEKLTDTLKELRKDPESIGTMTRLNPSAIEKRGKLHKLLNEAFGDRHFPETWRSIHEEVPKPKETPKSKEALKSNETPKLYDEEQPEGQMVYPWETLKDNETTSRIIGVRLAGRGKQVCIETWEDWRWVRRLEGASECGFGSREVDQYYDLGNSKKLSAEQSKWTFNYRESFIKLHWVTKGRLKQRIKNTTRCANTYCCVEIKGEGTQILSLSSFRRVRTDADQLVQEVCRRDDIKCPWDVKPLSDSPNWTKRAKTVEGRRALEDQIKIKSEEGNNPSSEKVVNSDLTGITGLLAAIAKNMQSLAEGQATLSTTLDKLTARLEALENKPST
;
A
#
# COMPACT_ATOMS: atom_id res chain seq x y z
N MET A 1 68.24 -21.88 41.00
CA MET A 1 68.90 -22.25 42.28
C MET A 1 68.84 -21.01 43.15
N SER A 2 67.78 -20.91 43.95
CA SER A 2 67.80 -21.11 45.42
C SER A 2 68.37 -19.86 46.11
N SER A 3 67.75 -19.22 47.10
CA SER A 3 66.58 -19.54 47.94
C SER A 3 66.46 -18.41 48.98
N ASN A 4 65.22 -18.06 49.38
CA ASN A 4 64.73 -17.65 50.72
C ASN A 4 65.42 -16.49 51.47
N ALA A 5 64.83 -15.76 52.41
CA ALA A 5 63.48 -15.47 52.91
C ALA A 5 63.74 -14.48 54.08
N ALA A 6 62.91 -13.47 54.29
CA ALA A 6 62.77 -12.83 55.60
C ALA A 6 61.48 -12.01 55.68
N GLU A 7 60.72 -12.33 56.71
CA GLU A 7 59.42 -11.81 57.10
C GLU A 7 59.51 -10.38 57.66
N SER A 8 58.44 -9.60 57.51
CA SER A 8 58.03 -8.67 58.57
C SER A 8 56.50 -8.55 58.57
N ASN A 9 55.92 -9.00 59.68
CA ASN A 9 54.51 -8.86 60.02
C ASN A 9 54.24 -7.44 60.52
N ALA A 10 53.23 -6.78 59.98
CA ALA A 10 52.57 -5.65 60.62
C ALA A 10 51.07 -5.88 60.58
N ALA A 11 50.51 -6.16 61.75
CA ALA A 11 49.09 -6.31 62.00
C ALA A 11 48.39 -4.95 61.87
N GLY A 12 47.42 -4.87 60.95
CA GLY A 12 46.43 -3.81 60.88
C GLY A 12 45.04 -4.44 60.97
N GLU A 13 44.29 -4.05 61.99
CA GLU A 13 42.91 -4.47 62.26
C GLU A 13 41.99 -4.16 61.06
N PRO A 14 41.04 -5.05 60.71
CA PRO A 14 40.02 -4.73 59.73
C PRO A 14 38.87 -3.95 60.38
N ALA A 15 38.64 -2.73 59.89
CA ALA A 15 37.40 -2.02 60.09
C ALA A 15 36.24 -2.82 59.47
N GLN A 16 35.30 -3.25 60.31
CA GLN A 16 34.02 -3.82 59.88
C GLN A 16 33.18 -2.73 59.20
N GLY A 17 33.35 -2.60 57.88
CA GLY A 17 32.45 -1.87 57.00
C GLY A 17 31.28 -2.77 56.60
N ASN A 18 30.09 -2.35 56.97
CA ASN A 18 28.81 -3.00 56.76
C ASN A 18 28.49 -3.13 55.26
N ALA A 19 28.78 -4.28 54.65
CA ALA A 19 28.46 -4.62 53.27
C ALA A 19 27.18 -5.47 53.21
N ASN A 20 26.03 -4.83 53.39
CA ASN A 20 24.75 -5.35 52.89
C ASN A 20 24.46 -4.68 51.54
N GLY A 21 25.31 -5.00 50.55
CA GLY A 21 24.94 -4.82 49.15
C GLY A 21 24.06 -5.99 48.75
N GLN A 22 22.74 -5.81 48.79
CA GLN A 22 21.82 -6.69 48.08
C GLN A 22 22.26 -6.70 46.61
N THR A 23 22.81 -7.83 46.17
CA THR A 23 22.95 -8.15 44.76
C THR A 23 21.54 -8.15 44.19
N THR A 24 21.20 -7.10 43.43
CA THR A 24 20.02 -7.11 42.58
C THR A 24 20.17 -8.32 41.66
N GLY A 25 19.36 -9.35 41.89
CA GLY A 25 19.31 -10.52 41.02
C GLY A 25 19.04 -10.10 39.57
N PRO A 26 19.34 -10.98 38.60
CA PRO A 26 19.10 -10.71 37.19
C PRO A 26 17.63 -10.26 37.02
N VAL A 27 17.45 -9.05 36.50
CA VAL A 27 16.12 -8.51 36.22
C VAL A 27 15.47 -9.41 35.19
N ASP A 28 14.32 -9.99 35.53
CA ASP A 28 13.54 -10.85 34.65
C ASP A 28 13.08 -10.04 33.42
N ARG A 29 13.78 -10.24 32.30
CA ARG A 29 13.54 -9.52 31.03
C ARG A 29 12.27 -9.99 30.33
N ASP A 30 11.81 -11.21 30.59
CA ASP A 30 10.55 -11.69 30.04
C ASP A 30 9.38 -11.01 30.73
N ALA A 31 9.52 -10.72 32.04
CA ALA A 31 8.56 -9.87 32.76
C ALA A 31 8.50 -8.43 32.19
N PHE A 32 9.62 -7.85 31.75
CA PHE A 32 9.61 -6.52 31.11
C PHE A 32 8.83 -6.53 29.78
N LYS A 33 9.05 -7.53 28.92
CA LYS A 33 8.32 -7.69 27.65
C LYS A 33 6.82 -7.88 27.89
N GLN A 34 6.46 -8.72 28.85
CA GLN A 34 5.07 -8.99 29.21
C GLN A 34 4.37 -7.74 29.76
N ASN A 35 5.06 -6.97 30.62
CA ASN A 35 4.53 -5.74 31.22
C ASN A 35 4.36 -4.61 30.20
N PHE A 36 5.29 -4.46 29.24
CA PHE A 36 5.19 -3.46 28.18
C PHE A 36 3.99 -3.75 27.26
N GLY A 37 3.76 -5.02 26.90
CA GLY A 37 2.58 -5.44 26.14
C GLY A 37 1.26 -5.21 26.89
N GLN A 38 1.20 -5.53 28.18
CA GLN A 38 -0.01 -5.37 29.00
C GLN A 38 -0.42 -3.90 29.22
N ALA A 39 0.55 -2.99 29.40
CA ALA A 39 0.26 -1.56 29.56
C ALA A 39 -0.40 -0.95 28.31
N SER A 40 0.02 -1.40 27.11
CA SER A 40 -0.57 -0.98 25.84
C SER A 40 -2.03 -1.49 25.69
N ALA A 41 -2.35 -2.66 26.24
CA ALA A 41 -3.70 -3.21 26.25
C ALA A 41 -4.64 -2.50 27.24
N LEU A 42 -4.13 -2.14 28.43
CA LEU A 42 -4.92 -1.47 29.48
C LEU A 42 -5.38 -0.06 29.05
N HIS A 43 -4.51 0.68 28.35
CA HIS A 43 -4.86 1.99 27.78
C HIS A 43 -5.98 1.90 26.73
N LYS A 44 -6.00 0.82 25.93
CA LYS A 44 -7.06 0.57 24.93
C LYS A 44 -8.42 0.28 25.59
N ASN A 45 -8.44 -0.42 26.72
CA ASN A 45 -9.68 -0.74 27.43
C ASN A 45 -10.33 0.49 28.08
N VAL A 46 -9.54 1.40 28.66
CA VAL A 46 -10.03 2.66 29.24
C VAL A 46 -10.66 3.58 28.18
N GLN A 47 -10.05 3.67 26.99
CA GLN A 47 -10.61 4.48 25.89
C GLN A 47 -11.92 3.89 25.32
N ASN A 48 -12.07 2.57 25.30
CA ASN A 48 -13.29 1.90 24.83
C ASN A 48 -14.45 2.03 25.83
N ALA A 49 -14.18 2.05 27.13
CA ALA A 49 -15.20 2.26 28.16
C ALA A 49 -15.79 3.68 28.12
N SER A 50 -14.95 4.70 27.92
CA SER A 50 -15.39 6.10 27.84
C SER A 50 -16.28 6.40 26.62
N LYS A 51 -16.11 5.66 25.51
CA LYS A 51 -16.93 5.82 24.29
C LYS A 51 -18.35 5.25 24.39
N LYS A 52 -18.63 4.35 25.34
CA LYS A 52 -19.93 3.67 25.44
C LYS A 52 -21.02 4.49 26.15
N MET A 53 -20.69 5.64 26.77
CA MET A 53 -21.66 6.43 27.56
C MET A 53 -22.41 7.53 26.79
N ASN A 54 -22.11 7.77 25.50
CA ASN A 54 -22.66 8.94 24.77
C ASN A 54 -23.75 8.63 23.72
N ALA A 55 -24.53 7.56 23.87
CA ALA A 55 -25.61 7.22 22.92
C ALA A 55 -26.94 6.91 23.63
N GLY A 56 -27.63 7.95 24.10
CA GLY A 56 -29.00 7.88 24.63
C GLY A 56 -29.70 9.24 24.51
N LEU A 57 -30.97 9.23 24.09
CA LEU A 57 -31.81 10.41 23.83
C LEU A 57 -32.00 11.30 25.07
N ALA A 58 -32.03 12.62 24.85
CA ALA A 58 -32.25 13.63 25.88
C ALA A 58 -33.67 13.56 26.48
N THR A 59 -33.77 13.04 27.69
CA THR A 59 -34.87 13.31 28.62
C THR A 59 -34.43 14.39 29.62
N PRO A 60 -35.36 15.23 30.13
CA PRO A 60 -35.04 16.42 30.93
C PRO A 60 -34.25 16.10 32.21
N ASP A 61 -33.33 17.02 32.54
CA ASP A 61 -32.28 16.91 33.57
C ASP A 61 -32.77 16.26 34.88
N PRO A 62 -32.32 15.04 35.21
CA PRO A 62 -32.36 14.55 36.57
C PRO A 62 -31.31 15.29 37.38
N THR A 63 -31.69 15.75 38.57
CA THR A 63 -30.77 16.17 39.63
C THR A 63 -29.64 15.13 39.73
N PRO A 64 -28.34 15.50 39.68
CA PRO A 64 -27.24 14.54 39.65
C PRO A 64 -27.39 13.59 40.83
N GLU A 65 -27.65 12.32 40.51
CA GLU A 65 -27.83 11.31 41.54
C GLU A 65 -26.46 11.05 42.19
N PRO A 66 -26.40 10.68 43.48
CA PRO A 66 -25.15 10.38 44.20
C PRO A 66 -24.22 9.38 43.51
N GLU A 67 -24.74 8.63 42.53
CA GLU A 67 -24.00 7.64 41.76
C GLU A 67 -23.06 8.27 40.71
N ASP A 68 -23.38 9.44 40.16
CA ASP A 68 -22.52 10.13 39.18
C ASP A 68 -21.22 10.63 39.81
N GLU A 69 -21.30 11.09 41.06
CA GLU A 69 -20.11 11.50 41.84
C GLU A 69 -19.24 10.29 42.21
N ARG A 70 -19.84 9.12 42.49
CA ARG A 70 -19.11 7.87 42.75
C ARG A 70 -18.39 7.37 41.50
N ILE A 71 -19.05 7.39 40.34
CA ILE A 71 -18.44 6.99 39.06
C ILE A 71 -17.26 7.90 38.71
N LYS A 72 -17.40 9.23 38.91
CA LYS A 72 -16.32 10.17 38.67
C LYS A 72 -15.12 9.93 39.59
N ALA A 73 -15.34 9.71 40.88
CA ALA A 73 -14.29 9.41 41.83
C ALA A 73 -13.55 8.09 41.50
N ASP A 74 -14.27 7.07 41.05
CA ASP A 74 -13.67 5.80 40.64
C ASP A 74 -12.83 5.92 39.35
N LEU A 75 -13.29 6.70 38.37
CA LEU A 75 -12.51 7.00 37.17
C LEU A 75 -11.22 7.76 37.49
N GLU A 76 -11.28 8.71 38.42
CA GLU A 76 -10.10 9.47 38.86
C GLU A 76 -9.09 8.58 39.60
N ARG A 77 -9.57 7.65 40.45
CA ARG A 77 -8.73 6.65 41.11
C ARG A 77 -8.05 5.73 40.08
N MET A 78 -8.79 5.20 39.13
CA MET A 78 -8.23 4.36 38.06
C MET A 78 -7.20 5.11 37.21
N LYS A 79 -7.45 6.39 36.91
CA LYS A 79 -6.51 7.24 36.18
C LYS A 79 -5.22 7.44 36.97
N LYS A 80 -5.32 7.73 38.28
CA LYS A 80 -4.15 7.91 39.15
C LYS A 80 -3.34 6.62 39.29
N GLU A 81 -4.00 5.48 39.48
CA GLU A 81 -3.32 4.18 39.54
C GLU A 81 -2.59 3.85 38.22
N ALA A 82 -3.18 4.23 37.08
CA ALA A 82 -2.55 4.08 35.77
C ALA A 82 -1.33 4.99 35.59
N GLU A 83 -1.42 6.24 36.03
CA GLU A 83 -0.30 7.20 36.02
C GLU A 83 0.86 6.72 36.91
N GLU A 84 0.57 6.28 38.14
CA GLU A 84 1.57 5.72 39.06
C GLU A 84 2.22 4.45 38.51
N SER A 85 1.44 3.58 37.86
CA SER A 85 1.95 2.38 37.20
C SER A 85 2.86 2.74 36.01
N GLN A 86 2.47 3.75 35.23
CA GLN A 86 3.26 4.22 34.10
C GLN A 86 4.58 4.86 34.56
N GLU A 87 4.58 5.61 35.65
CA GLU A 87 5.78 6.22 36.21
C GLU A 87 6.76 5.17 36.76
N LYS A 88 6.25 4.15 37.47
CA LYS A 88 7.05 3.00 37.91
C LYS A 88 7.68 2.23 36.74
N MET A 89 6.93 2.04 35.65
CA MET A 89 7.48 1.38 34.45
C MET A 89 8.56 2.23 33.77
N LYS A 90 8.40 3.55 33.71
CA LYS A 90 9.40 4.46 33.14
C LYS A 90 10.71 4.43 33.94
N SER A 91 10.63 4.51 35.27
CA SER A 91 11.84 4.48 36.12
C SER A 91 12.54 3.12 36.08
N GLN A 92 11.80 2.03 36.00
CA GLN A 92 12.37 0.70 35.79
C GLN A 92 13.06 0.58 34.42
N ALA A 93 12.42 1.08 33.35
CA ALA A 93 13.01 1.08 32.01
C ALA A 93 14.29 1.92 31.91
N GLU A 94 14.34 3.06 32.61
CA GLU A 94 15.53 3.91 32.68
C GLU A 94 16.67 3.23 33.43
N THR A 95 16.37 2.58 34.56
CA THR A 95 17.35 1.80 35.33
C THR A 95 17.95 0.67 34.47
N LEU A 96 17.09 -0.08 33.77
CA LEU A 96 17.50 -1.13 32.85
C LEU A 96 18.40 -0.58 31.73
N ARG A 97 17.98 0.50 31.08
CA ARG A 97 18.76 1.13 30.02
C ARG A 97 20.15 1.52 30.48
N ASN A 98 20.25 2.20 31.62
CA ASN A 98 21.54 2.65 32.15
C ASN A 98 22.44 1.46 32.50
N SER A 99 21.87 0.37 33.04
CA SER A 99 22.63 -0.85 33.31
C SER A 99 23.18 -1.50 32.03
N GLU A 100 22.41 -1.50 30.94
CA GLU A 100 22.84 -2.03 29.64
C GLU A 100 23.91 -1.17 28.97
N ILE A 101 23.79 0.16 29.08
CA ILE A 101 24.82 1.09 28.57
C ILE A 101 26.16 0.81 29.23
N ILE A 102 26.18 0.74 30.57
CA ILE A 102 27.40 0.46 31.33
C ILE A 102 27.96 -0.90 30.95
N ARG A 103 27.11 -1.93 30.82
CA ARG A 103 27.51 -3.28 30.39
C ARG A 103 28.20 -3.27 29.02
N ILE A 104 27.56 -2.70 28.00
CA ILE A 104 28.06 -2.68 26.62
C ILE A 104 29.39 -1.92 26.53
N ILE A 105 29.50 -0.79 27.22
CA ILE A 105 30.74 0.00 27.22
C ILE A 105 31.87 -0.76 27.92
N GLY A 106 31.58 -1.43 29.03
CA GLY A 106 32.55 -2.24 29.78
C GLY A 106 33.06 -3.47 29.04
N CYS A 107 32.31 -4.00 28.06
CA CYS A 107 32.76 -5.15 27.27
C CYS A 107 34.03 -4.83 26.44
N PRO A 108 34.97 -5.78 26.28
CA PRO A 108 36.08 -5.62 25.33
C PRO A 108 35.58 -5.39 23.90
N ALA A 109 36.29 -4.58 23.09
CA ALA A 109 35.86 -4.19 21.74
C ALA A 109 35.63 -5.37 20.78
N LYS A 110 36.28 -6.52 21.01
CA LYS A 110 36.17 -7.73 20.18
C LYS A 110 35.26 -8.81 20.77
N ALA A 111 34.66 -8.56 21.94
CA ALA A 111 33.78 -9.50 22.60
C ALA A 111 32.34 -9.32 22.08
N TYR A 112 32.13 -9.53 20.78
CA TYR A 112 30.87 -9.19 20.10
C TYR A 112 29.66 -9.98 20.64
N ASP A 113 29.82 -11.27 20.94
CA ASP A 113 28.77 -12.08 21.57
C ASP A 113 28.39 -11.52 22.94
N ASN A 114 29.36 -11.04 23.74
CA ASN A 114 29.06 -10.40 25.01
C ASN A 114 28.36 -9.05 24.82
N ILE A 115 28.75 -8.24 23.83
CA ILE A 115 28.08 -6.97 23.52
C ILE A 115 26.61 -7.22 23.14
N LEU A 116 26.36 -8.22 22.30
CA LEU A 116 25.03 -8.67 21.87
C LEU A 116 24.31 -9.57 22.87
N ASP A 117 24.91 -9.80 24.04
CA ASP A 117 24.34 -10.56 25.15
C ASP A 117 23.90 -11.99 24.79
N VAL A 118 24.75 -12.68 24.03
CA VAL A 118 24.54 -14.06 23.58
C VAL A 118 25.13 -15.01 24.61
N THR A 119 24.35 -16.00 25.06
CA THR A 119 24.82 -17.00 26.00
C THR A 119 25.78 -18.00 25.34
N GLU A 120 26.86 -18.33 26.05
CA GLU A 120 27.80 -19.37 25.63
C GLU A 120 27.15 -20.76 25.72
N GLY A 121 27.59 -21.70 24.86
CA GLY A 121 27.15 -23.10 24.90
C GLY A 121 25.89 -23.44 24.08
N VAL A 122 25.32 -22.47 23.37
CA VAL A 122 24.20 -22.73 22.43
C VAL A 122 24.71 -23.03 21.02
N GLU A 123 23.95 -23.79 20.24
CA GLU A 123 24.24 -24.08 18.82
C GLU A 123 24.33 -22.78 17.99
N GLU A 124 25.21 -22.75 16.99
CA GLU A 124 25.51 -21.53 16.22
C GLU A 124 24.27 -20.95 15.49
N GLU A 125 23.35 -21.78 14.99
CA GLU A 125 22.13 -21.29 14.36
C GLU A 125 21.20 -20.58 15.35
N ALA A 126 21.06 -21.13 16.56
CA ALA A 126 20.31 -20.49 17.64
C ALA A 126 21.03 -19.23 18.16
N LYS A 127 22.38 -19.19 18.15
CA LYS A 127 23.12 -17.96 18.41
C LYS A 127 22.84 -16.87 17.39
N LYS A 128 22.78 -17.19 16.09
CA LYS A 128 22.43 -16.20 15.05
C LYS A 128 21.06 -15.57 15.31
N GLU A 129 20.07 -16.37 15.67
CA GLU A 129 18.74 -15.86 15.99
C GLU A 129 18.75 -15.01 17.27
N MET A 130 19.46 -15.45 18.32
CA MET A 130 19.64 -14.65 19.53
C MET A 130 20.36 -13.32 19.25
N ARG A 131 21.40 -13.31 18.40
CA ARG A 131 22.09 -12.08 17.97
C ARG A 131 21.12 -11.11 17.31
N ARG A 132 20.29 -11.57 16.37
CA ARG A 132 19.27 -10.73 15.71
C ARG A 132 18.27 -10.16 16.72
N LYS A 133 17.71 -11.02 17.57
CA LYS A 133 16.70 -10.64 18.56
C LYS A 133 17.24 -9.66 19.61
N ASN A 134 18.44 -9.92 20.11
CA ASN A 134 19.10 -9.07 21.10
C ASN A 134 19.55 -7.75 20.48
N PHE A 135 20.06 -7.76 19.25
CA PHE A 135 20.42 -6.54 18.52
C PHE A 135 19.21 -5.61 18.35
N ARG A 136 18.04 -6.15 17.95
CA ARG A 136 16.80 -5.35 17.88
C ARG A 136 16.40 -4.80 19.24
N THR A 137 16.41 -5.66 20.27
CA THR A 137 16.02 -5.28 21.64
C THR A 137 16.90 -4.16 22.19
N LEU A 138 18.21 -4.35 22.15
CA LEU A 138 19.20 -3.39 22.63
C LEU A 138 19.21 -2.14 21.75
N GLY A 139 19.05 -2.30 20.43
CA GLY A 139 19.00 -1.21 19.47
C GLY A 139 17.84 -0.26 19.73
N CYS A 140 16.63 -0.80 19.92
CA CYS A 140 15.45 -0.02 20.32
C CYS A 140 15.67 0.68 21.67
N LEU A 141 16.26 -0.03 22.63
CA LEU A 141 16.48 0.47 23.99
C LEU A 141 17.51 1.61 24.02
N LEU A 142 18.51 1.58 23.13
CA LEU A 142 19.66 2.50 23.12
C LEU A 142 19.62 3.50 21.97
N HIS A 143 18.54 3.54 21.19
CA HIS A 143 18.48 4.33 19.97
C HIS A 143 18.73 5.83 20.22
N PRO A 144 19.70 6.48 19.54
CA PRO A 144 20.08 7.88 19.81
C PRO A 144 18.94 8.90 19.72
N LYS A 145 17.96 8.62 18.85
CA LYS A 145 16.87 9.55 18.56
C LYS A 145 15.62 9.35 19.43
N TYR A 146 15.33 8.13 19.90
CA TYR A 146 14.06 7.81 20.56
C TYR A 146 14.21 7.42 22.03
N SER A 147 15.42 7.01 22.44
CA SER A 147 15.70 6.83 23.86
C SER A 147 16.10 8.17 24.48
N PRO A 148 15.59 8.54 25.68
CA PRO A 148 16.10 9.66 26.45
C PRO A 148 17.63 9.70 26.49
N ALA A 149 18.19 10.90 26.41
CA ALA A 149 19.63 11.11 26.43
C ALA A 149 20.20 10.64 27.77
N SER A 150 21.25 9.84 27.70
CA SER A 150 22.02 9.38 28.85
C SER A 150 23.51 9.38 28.48
N GLU A 151 24.36 9.44 29.49
CA GLU A 151 25.81 9.44 29.29
C GLU A 151 26.23 8.17 28.54
N HIS A 152 27.08 8.35 27.53
CA HIS A 152 27.62 7.28 26.68
C HIS A 152 26.60 6.42 25.89
N ARG A 153 25.33 6.80 25.83
CA ARG A 153 24.32 6.08 25.04
C ARG A 153 24.73 5.93 23.58
N ASP A 154 25.22 7.01 22.97
CA ASP A 154 25.57 7.02 21.55
C ASP A 154 26.81 6.15 21.28
N ASP A 155 27.76 6.12 22.21
CA ASP A 155 28.94 5.26 22.15
C ASP A 155 28.54 3.79 22.31
N ALA A 156 27.64 3.47 23.26
CA ALA A 156 27.10 2.14 23.45
C ALA A 156 26.33 1.65 22.20
N PHE A 157 25.50 2.52 21.62
CA PHE A 157 24.75 2.20 20.41
C PHE A 157 25.69 1.99 19.21
N LYS A 158 26.70 2.84 19.02
CA LYS A 158 27.70 2.68 17.96
C LYS A 158 28.43 1.35 18.10
N LYS A 159 28.86 1.01 19.32
CA LYS A 159 29.55 -0.26 19.63
C LYS A 159 28.65 -1.47 19.40
N LEU A 160 27.36 -1.35 19.68
CA LEU A 160 26.36 -2.38 19.39
C LEU A 160 26.22 -2.61 17.88
N VAL A 161 26.18 -1.55 17.07
CA VAL A 161 26.13 -1.64 15.60
C VAL A 161 27.40 -2.28 15.04
N GLU A 162 28.59 -1.86 15.51
CA GLU A 162 29.86 -2.47 15.10
C GLU A 162 29.91 -3.98 15.43
N ALA A 163 29.40 -4.39 16.60
CA ALA A 163 29.30 -5.79 16.95
C ALA A 163 28.35 -6.56 16.01
N ALA A 164 27.21 -5.98 15.66
CA ALA A 164 26.25 -6.58 14.75
C ALA A 164 26.82 -6.76 13.32
N GLU A 165 27.55 -5.77 12.81
CA GLU A 165 28.23 -5.86 11.51
C GLU A 165 29.28 -6.98 11.49
N HIS A 166 30.03 -7.14 12.58
CA HIS A 166 31.05 -8.20 12.69
C HIS A 166 30.48 -9.61 12.85
N MET A 167 29.28 -9.75 13.41
CA MET A 167 28.62 -11.04 13.61
C MET A 167 27.65 -11.42 12.48
N GLU A 168 27.78 -10.75 11.33
CA GLU A 168 27.01 -11.01 10.10
C GLU A 168 25.49 -10.98 10.32
N ILE A 169 25.01 -10.08 11.17
CA ILE A 169 23.57 -9.77 11.21
C ILE A 169 23.16 -9.21 9.86
N ASP A 170 22.01 -9.63 9.34
CA ASP A 170 21.55 -9.23 8.02
C ASP A 170 21.41 -7.70 7.92
N ASN A 171 21.83 -7.15 6.77
CA ASN A 171 21.79 -5.71 6.53
C ASN A 171 20.38 -5.13 6.68
N ALA A 172 19.33 -5.90 6.36
CA ALA A 172 17.95 -5.46 6.52
C ALA A 172 17.62 -5.17 7.99
N THR A 173 18.02 -6.04 8.91
CA THR A 173 17.87 -5.86 10.36
C THR A 173 18.77 -4.74 10.89
N LEU A 174 19.99 -4.59 10.36
CA LEU A 174 20.86 -3.45 10.69
C LEU A 174 20.20 -2.11 10.33
N TYR A 175 19.67 -1.97 9.10
CA TYR A 175 19.00 -0.75 8.66
C TYR A 175 17.70 -0.49 9.42
N SER A 176 16.90 -1.53 9.72
CA SER A 176 15.65 -1.33 10.45
C SER A 176 15.86 -0.77 11.86
N VAL A 177 16.91 -1.20 12.55
CA VAL A 177 17.27 -0.67 13.87
C VAL A 177 17.91 0.72 13.77
N ARG A 178 18.78 0.95 12.78
CA ARG A 178 19.50 2.23 12.62
C ARG A 178 18.60 3.38 12.18
N ASP A 179 17.68 3.10 11.27
CA ASP A 179 16.75 4.07 10.70
C ASP A 179 15.35 3.96 11.33
N TRP A 180 15.27 3.27 12.48
CA TRP A 180 14.02 3.08 13.20
C TRP A 180 13.33 4.43 13.41
N ASP A 181 11.99 4.47 13.32
CA ASP A 181 11.22 5.70 13.47
C ASP A 181 10.59 5.86 14.86
N GLY A 182 10.79 4.87 15.73
CA GLY A 182 10.17 4.79 17.05
C GLY A 182 8.69 4.40 17.02
N ILE A 183 8.15 4.09 15.83
CA ILE A 183 6.73 3.77 15.62
C ILE A 183 6.56 2.33 15.15
N GLU A 184 7.39 1.86 14.21
CA GLU A 184 7.33 0.48 13.70
C GLU A 184 7.70 -0.53 14.79
N ASP A 185 6.93 -1.60 14.95
CA ASP A 185 7.24 -2.66 15.91
C ASP A 185 8.27 -3.64 15.32
N ILE A 186 9.52 -3.17 15.27
CA ILE A 186 10.63 -4.00 14.78
C ILE A 186 10.97 -5.16 15.72
N MET A 187 10.35 -5.25 16.90
CA MET A 187 10.58 -6.33 17.86
C MET A 187 9.77 -7.57 17.52
N ASN A 188 8.64 -7.41 16.81
CA ASN A 188 7.77 -8.52 16.43
C ASN A 188 7.38 -8.47 14.94
N PRO A 189 8.34 -8.63 14.01
CA PRO A 189 8.03 -8.54 12.58
C PRO A 189 7.11 -9.65 12.07
N GLU A 190 6.94 -10.75 12.82
CA GLU A 190 6.04 -11.86 12.47
C GLU A 190 4.57 -11.52 12.77
N GLU A 191 4.26 -10.64 13.73
CA GLU A 191 2.87 -10.21 13.99
C GLU A 191 2.36 -9.17 12.96
N ASP A 192 3.26 -8.37 12.40
CA ASP A 192 2.94 -7.39 11.36
C ASP A 192 3.13 -7.96 9.94
N GLY A 193 3.75 -9.14 9.83
CA GLY A 193 3.68 -9.98 8.66
C GLY A 193 2.27 -10.53 8.54
N ASP A 194 1.53 -10.07 7.55
CA ASP A 194 0.26 -10.66 7.16
C ASP A 194 0.50 -12.16 6.87
N GLU A 195 0.29 -13.04 7.86
CA GLU A 195 0.35 -14.51 7.74
C GLU A 195 -0.57 -15.06 6.63
N SER A 196 -1.32 -14.20 5.92
CA SER A 196 -2.14 -14.58 4.77
C SER A 196 -1.37 -14.76 3.45
N GLU A 197 -0.04 -14.57 3.41
CA GLU A 197 0.73 -14.79 2.17
C GLU A 197 1.26 -16.23 1.97
N ASP A 198 1.45 -17.05 3.01
CA ASP A 198 2.09 -18.39 2.82
C ASP A 198 1.08 -19.52 2.50
N ASP A 199 -0.20 -19.35 2.83
CA ASP A 199 -1.28 -20.28 2.42
C ASP A 199 -1.83 -19.99 1.00
N ASN A 200 -1.27 -18.99 0.30
CA ASN A 200 -1.52 -18.72 -1.12
C ASN A 200 -0.41 -19.28 -2.01
N ARG A 201 0.15 -20.45 -1.68
CA ARG A 201 0.77 -21.27 -2.72
C ARG A 201 -0.35 -21.73 -3.64
N MET A 202 -0.70 -20.90 -4.63
CA MET A 202 -1.72 -21.21 -5.64
C MET A 202 -1.48 -22.65 -6.07
N GLU A 203 -2.46 -23.54 -5.83
CA GLU A 203 -2.47 -24.85 -6.45
C GLU A 203 -2.23 -24.57 -7.93
N GLN A 204 -1.05 -24.96 -8.44
CA GLN A 204 -0.69 -24.68 -9.81
C GLN A 204 -1.76 -25.35 -10.65
N ASP A 205 -2.60 -24.54 -11.32
CA ASP A 205 -3.56 -25.05 -12.27
C ASP A 205 -2.81 -26.03 -13.18
N PRO A 206 -3.30 -27.27 -13.34
CA PRO A 206 -2.60 -28.27 -14.13
C PRO A 206 -2.33 -27.67 -15.50
N ILE A 207 -1.04 -27.53 -15.83
CA ILE A 207 -0.60 -26.94 -17.10
C ILE A 207 -1.26 -27.77 -18.20
N PRO A 208 -2.12 -27.17 -19.05
CA PRO A 208 -2.84 -27.93 -20.06
C PRO A 208 -1.82 -28.56 -21.01
N GLU A 209 -1.97 -29.84 -21.28
CA GLU A 209 -1.09 -30.52 -22.22
C GLU A 209 -1.20 -29.84 -23.60
N PRO A 210 -0.05 -29.54 -24.24
CA PRO A 210 -0.07 -28.91 -25.55
C PRO A 210 -0.76 -29.84 -26.56
N PRO A 211 -1.56 -29.30 -27.50
CA PRO A 211 -2.20 -30.09 -28.54
C PRO A 211 -1.20 -30.95 -29.32
N ASP A 212 -1.62 -32.14 -29.78
CA ASP A 212 -0.72 -33.14 -30.39
C ASP A 212 0.07 -32.61 -31.59
N TRP A 213 -0.53 -31.73 -32.39
CA TRP A 213 0.15 -31.12 -33.54
C TRP A 213 1.33 -30.20 -33.13
N VAL A 214 1.25 -29.57 -31.95
CA VAL A 214 2.35 -28.78 -31.38
C VAL A 214 3.47 -29.72 -30.94
N LYS A 215 3.15 -30.82 -30.26
CA LYS A 215 4.13 -31.85 -29.86
C LYS A 215 4.84 -32.43 -31.08
N GLU A 216 4.10 -32.83 -32.12
CA GLU A 216 4.66 -33.38 -33.36
C GLU A 216 5.54 -32.37 -34.11
N THR A 217 5.15 -31.09 -34.11
CA THR A 217 5.95 -30.02 -34.72
C THR A 217 7.25 -29.79 -33.95
N TYR A 218 7.19 -29.82 -32.62
CA TYR A 218 8.34 -29.63 -31.76
C TYR A 218 9.33 -30.78 -31.87
N GLU A 219 8.85 -32.03 -31.93
CA GLU A 219 9.68 -33.22 -32.14
C GLU A 219 10.41 -33.16 -33.50
N LYS A 220 9.68 -32.86 -34.59
CA LYS A 220 10.28 -32.72 -35.93
C LYS A 220 11.33 -31.61 -35.99
N LEU A 221 11.08 -30.47 -35.34
CA LEU A 221 12.06 -29.38 -35.25
C LEU A 221 13.26 -29.76 -34.39
N THR A 222 13.04 -30.48 -33.28
CA THR A 222 14.10 -30.92 -32.38
C THR A 222 15.06 -31.88 -33.08
N ASP A 223 14.56 -32.81 -33.89
CA ASP A 223 15.44 -33.72 -34.63
C ASP A 223 16.23 -33.01 -35.74
N THR A 224 15.59 -32.06 -36.42
CA THR A 224 16.29 -31.23 -37.41
C THR A 224 17.37 -30.35 -36.75
N LEU A 225 17.11 -29.79 -35.56
CA LEU A 225 18.08 -29.03 -34.77
C LEU A 225 19.22 -29.92 -34.24
N LYS A 226 18.94 -31.17 -33.87
CA LYS A 226 19.97 -32.15 -33.49
C LYS A 226 20.89 -32.51 -34.66
N GLU A 227 20.35 -32.63 -35.88
CA GLU A 227 21.15 -32.82 -37.09
C GLU A 227 22.02 -31.60 -37.39
N LEU A 228 21.45 -30.39 -37.29
CA LEU A 228 22.21 -29.14 -37.50
C LEU A 228 23.31 -28.93 -36.46
N ARG A 229 23.08 -29.38 -35.22
CA ARG A 229 24.09 -29.34 -34.15
C ARG A 229 25.28 -30.26 -34.45
N LYS A 230 25.07 -31.36 -35.18
CA LYS A 230 26.14 -32.30 -35.57
C LYS A 230 26.92 -31.81 -36.77
N ASP A 231 26.25 -31.18 -37.74
CA ASP A 231 26.87 -30.61 -38.93
C ASP A 231 26.26 -29.22 -39.25
N PRO A 232 26.89 -28.14 -38.75
CA PRO A 232 26.37 -26.78 -38.90
C PRO A 232 26.35 -26.26 -40.34
N GLU A 233 27.17 -26.83 -41.23
CA GLU A 233 27.30 -26.39 -42.62
C GLU A 233 26.49 -27.24 -43.60
N SER A 234 25.65 -28.16 -43.10
CA SER A 234 24.82 -29.01 -43.96
C SER A 234 23.77 -28.17 -44.70
N ILE A 235 24.12 -27.81 -45.95
CA ILE A 235 23.27 -27.00 -46.86
C ILE A 235 21.89 -27.65 -47.02
N GLY A 236 21.82 -28.98 -47.01
CA GLY A 236 20.57 -29.74 -47.13
C GLY A 236 19.61 -29.55 -45.94
N THR A 237 20.13 -29.50 -44.71
CA THR A 237 19.31 -29.29 -43.50
C THR A 237 18.90 -27.82 -43.35
N MET A 238 19.81 -26.88 -43.66
CA MET A 238 19.48 -25.45 -43.75
C MET A 238 18.40 -25.15 -44.79
N THR A 239 18.47 -25.77 -45.97
CA THR A 239 17.48 -25.56 -47.05
C THR A 239 16.12 -26.18 -46.74
N ARG A 240 16.06 -27.24 -45.92
CA ARG A 240 14.79 -27.82 -45.43
C ARG A 240 14.16 -26.98 -44.31
N LEU A 241 14.99 -26.36 -43.47
CA LEU A 241 14.52 -25.45 -42.43
C LEU A 241 13.95 -24.15 -43.02
N ASN A 242 14.57 -23.57 -44.05
CA ASN A 242 14.25 -22.18 -44.42
C ASN A 242 12.81 -21.96 -44.96
N PRO A 243 12.33 -22.66 -46.00
CA PRO A 243 10.97 -22.44 -46.50
C PRO A 243 9.92 -23.13 -45.63
N SER A 244 10.19 -24.35 -45.13
CA SER A 244 9.21 -25.10 -44.34
C SER A 244 9.04 -24.53 -42.93
N ALA A 245 10.08 -23.99 -42.29
CA ALA A 245 9.94 -23.39 -40.96
C ALA A 245 9.29 -22.02 -41.03
N ILE A 246 9.53 -21.21 -42.08
CA ILE A 246 8.83 -19.95 -42.28
C ILE A 246 7.33 -20.20 -42.51
N GLU A 247 6.98 -21.14 -43.39
CA GLU A 247 5.57 -21.48 -43.65
C GLU A 247 4.89 -22.11 -42.42
N LYS A 248 5.55 -23.05 -41.74
CA LYS A 248 5.02 -23.67 -40.52
C LYS A 248 4.93 -22.67 -39.36
N ARG A 249 5.88 -21.75 -39.22
CA ARG A 249 5.83 -20.65 -38.25
C ARG A 249 4.66 -19.73 -38.56
N GLY A 250 4.44 -19.36 -39.82
CA GLY A 250 3.29 -18.56 -40.24
C GLY A 250 1.95 -19.26 -39.97
N LYS A 251 1.84 -20.55 -40.27
CA LYS A 251 0.65 -21.37 -39.97
C LYS A 251 0.42 -21.53 -38.47
N LEU A 252 1.48 -21.80 -37.70
CA LEU A 252 1.45 -21.86 -36.23
C LEU A 252 0.97 -20.52 -35.66
N HIS A 253 1.53 -19.40 -36.13
CA HIS A 253 1.14 -18.06 -35.69
C HIS A 253 -0.32 -17.73 -36.00
N LYS A 254 -0.81 -18.15 -37.18
CA LYS A 254 -2.21 -17.97 -37.58
C LYS A 254 -3.14 -18.83 -36.74
N LEU A 255 -2.80 -20.10 -36.50
CA LEU A 255 -3.59 -21.02 -35.68
C LEU A 255 -3.57 -20.63 -34.19
N LEU A 256 -2.44 -20.13 -33.67
CA LEU A 256 -2.40 -19.49 -32.35
C LEU A 256 -3.33 -18.28 -32.34
N ASN A 257 -3.22 -17.36 -33.29
CA ASN A 257 -4.08 -16.18 -33.31
C ASN A 257 -5.57 -16.50 -33.49
N GLU A 258 -5.95 -17.56 -34.21
CA GLU A 258 -7.34 -18.03 -34.33
C GLU A 258 -7.82 -18.77 -33.07
N ALA A 259 -7.00 -19.66 -32.48
CA ALA A 259 -7.35 -20.40 -31.27
C ALA A 259 -7.37 -19.52 -30.01
N PHE A 260 -6.56 -18.46 -29.99
CA PHE A 260 -6.40 -17.54 -28.86
C PHE A 260 -7.07 -16.17 -29.11
N GLY A 261 -7.73 -15.99 -30.26
CA GLY A 261 -8.47 -14.78 -30.61
C GLY A 261 -9.55 -14.38 -29.59
N ASP A 262 -9.99 -15.32 -28.76
CA ASP A 262 -10.99 -15.07 -27.73
C ASP A 262 -10.43 -14.89 -26.30
N ARG A 263 -9.12 -15.05 -26.02
CA ARG A 263 -8.56 -14.82 -24.66
C ARG A 263 -7.11 -14.29 -24.61
N HIS A 264 -7.02 -13.11 -23.96
CA HIS A 264 -5.91 -12.44 -23.25
C HIS A 264 -4.45 -12.93 -23.40
N PHE A 265 -3.70 -12.32 -24.34
CA PHE A 265 -2.25 -12.09 -24.17
C PHE A 265 -1.84 -10.70 -24.70
N PRO A 266 -0.83 -10.03 -24.11
CA PRO A 266 -0.42 -8.67 -24.48
C PRO A 266 0.15 -8.54 -25.90
N GLU A 267 -0.08 -7.39 -26.55
CA GLU A 267 0.34 -7.04 -27.93
C GLU A 267 1.85 -7.24 -28.17
N THR A 268 2.67 -7.10 -27.14
CA THR A 268 4.14 -7.20 -27.22
C THR A 268 4.63 -8.60 -27.59
N TRP A 269 3.81 -9.63 -27.38
CA TRP A 269 4.11 -10.99 -27.83
C TRP A 269 3.72 -11.24 -29.30
N ARG A 270 2.95 -10.33 -29.90
CA ARG A 270 2.51 -10.42 -31.31
C ARG A 270 3.49 -9.75 -32.28
N SER A 271 4.41 -8.90 -31.80
CA SER A 271 5.31 -8.12 -32.64
C SER A 271 6.77 -8.56 -32.53
N ILE A 272 7.16 -9.52 -33.37
CA ILE A 272 8.54 -9.63 -33.86
C ILE A 272 8.46 -9.37 -35.36
N HIS A 273 8.49 -8.09 -35.76
CA HIS A 273 8.59 -7.72 -37.16
C HIS A 273 10.01 -7.97 -37.66
N GLU A 274 10.07 -8.71 -38.76
CA GLU A 274 11.24 -9.09 -39.53
C GLU A 274 11.69 -7.89 -40.39
N GLU A 275 12.78 -7.23 -40.01
CA GLU A 275 13.43 -6.26 -40.91
C GLU A 275 14.21 -7.03 -41.98
N VAL A 276 13.58 -7.18 -43.16
CA VAL A 276 14.27 -7.61 -44.39
C VAL A 276 15.19 -6.48 -44.84
N PRO A 277 16.52 -6.71 -45.00
CA PRO A 277 17.42 -5.65 -45.43
C PRO A 277 17.23 -5.34 -46.92
N LYS A 278 16.81 -4.10 -47.23
CA LYS A 278 16.78 -3.58 -48.61
C LYS A 278 18.20 -3.22 -49.10
N PRO A 279 18.49 -3.33 -50.42
CA PRO A 279 19.83 -3.15 -50.96
C PRO A 279 20.27 -1.68 -50.94
N LYS A 280 21.57 -1.47 -50.68
CA LYS A 280 22.23 -0.17 -50.59
C LYS A 280 22.36 0.50 -51.96
N GLU A 281 21.78 1.69 -52.12
CA GLU A 281 22.18 2.65 -53.16
C GLU A 281 23.16 3.68 -52.59
N THR A 282 24.15 4.05 -53.42
CA THR A 282 25.31 4.90 -53.11
C THR A 282 25.03 6.41 -53.35
N PRO A 283 25.90 7.32 -52.83
CA PRO A 283 25.49 8.66 -52.44
C PRO A 283 25.87 9.74 -53.48
N LYS A 284 25.03 10.79 -53.61
CA LYS A 284 25.47 12.08 -54.15
C LYS A 284 24.83 13.28 -53.43
N SER A 285 25.74 14.19 -53.07
CA SER A 285 25.63 15.65 -52.87
C SER A 285 24.76 16.22 -51.74
N LYS A 286 25.49 16.67 -50.70
CA LYS A 286 25.37 17.92 -49.91
C LYS A 286 24.42 18.98 -50.48
N GLU A 287 23.51 19.51 -49.66
CA GLU A 287 23.56 20.85 -49.01
C GLU A 287 22.22 21.22 -48.34
N ALA A 288 22.31 22.14 -47.38
CA ALA A 288 21.24 22.84 -46.66
C ALA A 288 20.59 22.16 -45.43
N LEU A 289 21.12 22.52 -44.26
CA LEU A 289 20.38 22.63 -43.00
C LEU A 289 19.05 23.37 -43.22
N LYS A 290 17.94 22.70 -42.92
CA LYS A 290 16.71 23.34 -42.43
C LYS A 290 16.04 22.39 -41.43
N SER A 291 15.67 22.99 -40.31
CA SER A 291 14.93 22.45 -39.17
C SER A 291 13.96 21.32 -39.52
N ASN A 292 14.18 20.15 -38.92
CA ASN A 292 13.16 19.10 -38.83
C ASN A 292 12.05 19.59 -37.89
N GLU A 293 10.98 20.15 -38.47
CA GLU A 293 9.68 20.14 -37.84
C GLU A 293 9.21 18.69 -37.78
N THR A 294 9.18 18.16 -36.56
CA THR A 294 8.47 16.92 -36.24
C THR A 294 7.02 17.07 -36.72
N PRO A 295 6.47 16.14 -37.50
CA PRO A 295 5.10 16.24 -37.97
C PRO A 295 4.16 16.35 -36.76
N LYS A 296 3.44 17.48 -36.65
CA LYS A 296 2.32 17.64 -35.71
C LYS A 296 1.21 16.70 -36.15
N LEU A 297 1.26 15.49 -35.61
CA LEU A 297 0.26 14.46 -35.76
C LEU A 297 -0.89 14.82 -34.82
N TYR A 298 -1.95 15.40 -35.39
CA TYR A 298 -3.24 15.78 -34.78
C TYR A 298 -3.16 16.58 -33.48
N ASP A 299 -3.55 17.85 -33.53
CA ASP A 299 -3.87 18.64 -32.33
C ASP A 299 -5.10 18.00 -31.66
N GLU A 300 -4.84 17.00 -30.82
CA GLU A 300 -5.83 16.34 -29.98
C GLU A 300 -6.38 17.41 -29.01
N GLU A 301 -7.58 17.92 -29.32
CA GLU A 301 -8.23 18.95 -28.51
C GLU A 301 -8.30 18.49 -27.05
N GLN A 302 -7.56 19.17 -26.17
CA GLN A 302 -7.59 18.84 -24.75
C GLN A 302 -9.00 19.08 -24.23
N PRO A 303 -9.60 18.14 -23.48
CA PRO A 303 -10.92 18.32 -22.92
C PRO A 303 -10.97 19.62 -22.12
N GLU A 304 -12.02 20.42 -22.35
CA GLU A 304 -12.19 21.69 -21.64
C GLU A 304 -12.07 21.48 -20.12
N GLY A 305 -11.22 22.27 -19.47
CA GLY A 305 -10.97 22.17 -18.03
C GLY A 305 -9.89 21.17 -17.61
N GLN A 306 -9.18 20.54 -18.54
CA GLN A 306 -7.97 19.78 -18.19
C GLN A 306 -6.86 20.73 -17.69
N MET A 307 -6.36 20.49 -16.48
CA MET A 307 -5.33 21.31 -15.87
C MET A 307 -3.96 21.04 -16.48
N VAL A 308 -3.20 22.08 -16.83
CA VAL A 308 -1.82 21.92 -17.32
C VAL A 308 -0.86 21.93 -16.12
N TYR A 309 -0.07 20.87 -15.99
CA TYR A 309 0.94 20.75 -14.94
C TYR A 309 2.31 21.23 -15.45
N PRO A 310 3.14 21.86 -14.60
CA PRO A 310 4.46 22.36 -15.00
C PRO A 310 5.52 21.25 -15.11
N TRP A 311 5.16 20.00 -14.81
CA TRP A 311 6.01 18.82 -14.92
C TRP A 311 5.44 17.84 -15.94
N GLU A 312 6.25 16.87 -16.37
CA GLU A 312 5.79 15.84 -17.31
C GLU A 312 4.72 14.94 -16.69
N THR A 313 3.70 14.58 -17.47
CA THR A 313 2.65 13.64 -17.09
C THR A 313 2.61 12.50 -18.09
N LEU A 314 2.42 11.25 -17.64
CA LEU A 314 2.31 10.10 -18.54
C LEU A 314 0.84 9.81 -18.84
N LYS A 315 0.41 9.98 -20.10
CA LYS A 315 -0.95 9.62 -20.55
C LYS A 315 -1.04 8.11 -20.77
N ASP A 316 -2.22 7.56 -20.49
CA ASP A 316 -2.57 6.21 -20.93
C ASP A 316 -2.97 6.27 -22.41
N ASN A 317 -2.58 5.25 -23.18
CA ASN A 317 -2.93 5.18 -24.60
C ASN A 317 -4.37 4.69 -24.80
N GLU A 318 -4.91 3.94 -23.84
CA GLU A 318 -6.22 3.29 -23.95
C GLU A 318 -7.33 4.08 -23.25
N THR A 319 -7.00 4.79 -22.17
CA THR A 319 -7.97 5.54 -21.38
C THR A 319 -7.65 7.03 -21.35
N THR A 320 -8.63 7.85 -20.96
CA THR A 320 -8.43 9.28 -20.68
C THR A 320 -7.66 9.53 -19.37
N SER A 321 -6.96 8.53 -18.84
CA SER A 321 -6.21 8.64 -17.59
C SER A 321 -4.79 9.15 -17.82
N ARG A 322 -4.21 9.84 -16.83
CA ARG A 322 -2.78 10.16 -16.83
C ARG A 322 -2.18 10.13 -15.43
N ILE A 323 -0.91 9.75 -15.34
CA ILE A 323 -0.13 9.85 -14.12
C ILE A 323 0.36 11.30 -13.98
N ILE A 324 0.02 11.92 -12.85
CA ILE A 324 0.40 13.31 -12.54
C ILE A 324 1.42 13.40 -11.40
N GLY A 325 1.76 12.28 -10.76
CA GLY A 325 2.81 12.21 -9.75
C GLY A 325 2.99 10.82 -9.17
N VAL A 326 4.14 10.56 -8.56
CA VAL A 326 4.53 9.24 -8.03
C VAL A 326 5.27 9.37 -6.70
N ARG A 327 5.10 8.40 -5.79
CA ARG A 327 5.89 8.25 -4.56
C ARG A 327 6.27 6.81 -4.30
N LEU A 328 7.32 6.63 -3.52
CA LEU A 328 7.59 5.35 -2.85
C LEU A 328 6.66 5.19 -1.64
N ALA A 329 6.10 4.00 -1.45
CA ALA A 329 5.28 3.65 -0.31
C ALA A 329 5.52 2.17 0.07
N GLY A 330 6.18 1.94 1.20
CA GLY A 330 6.65 0.61 1.58
C GLY A 330 7.62 0.05 0.53
N ARG A 331 7.40 -1.21 0.12
CA ARG A 331 8.19 -1.88 -0.93
C ARG A 331 7.79 -1.48 -2.36
N GLY A 332 6.70 -0.72 -2.53
CA GLY A 332 6.13 -0.42 -3.84
C GLY A 332 6.10 1.07 -4.19
N LYS A 333 5.57 1.37 -5.38
CA LYS A 333 5.26 2.72 -5.84
C LYS A 333 3.76 3.00 -5.74
N GLN A 334 3.41 4.23 -5.40
CA GLN A 334 2.05 4.74 -5.50
C GLN A 334 2.02 5.93 -6.45
N VAL A 335 1.00 5.98 -7.29
CA VAL A 335 0.81 7.01 -8.32
C VAL A 335 -0.45 7.81 -8.05
N CYS A 336 -0.36 9.11 -8.28
CA CYS A 336 -1.52 9.98 -8.36
C CYS A 336 -1.97 10.00 -9.82
N ILE A 337 -3.18 9.50 -10.06
CA ILE A 337 -3.77 9.36 -11.38
C ILE A 337 -4.92 10.34 -11.48
N GLU A 338 -5.01 11.00 -12.61
CA GLU A 338 -6.13 11.83 -13.02
C GLU A 338 -6.92 11.11 -14.11
N THR A 339 -8.20 10.86 -13.87
CA THR A 339 -9.10 10.14 -14.77
C THR A 339 -10.38 10.97 -14.96
N TRP A 340 -10.94 10.95 -16.18
CA TRP A 340 -12.23 11.55 -16.48
C TRP A 340 -13.35 10.56 -16.12
N GLU A 341 -14.12 10.86 -15.07
CA GLU A 341 -15.22 10.03 -14.55
C GLU A 341 -16.45 10.93 -14.34
N ASP A 342 -17.65 10.50 -14.69
CA ASP A 342 -18.90 11.27 -14.50
C ASP A 342 -18.83 12.73 -15.02
N TRP A 343 -18.21 12.94 -16.18
CA TRP A 343 -18.02 14.28 -16.79
C TRP A 343 -17.18 15.25 -15.94
N ARG A 344 -16.35 14.72 -15.04
CA ARG A 344 -15.42 15.50 -14.22
C ARG A 344 -14.07 14.80 -14.14
N TRP A 345 -13.03 15.59 -13.90
CA TRP A 345 -11.71 15.04 -13.64
C TRP A 345 -11.61 14.62 -12.16
N VAL A 346 -11.38 13.33 -11.90
CA VAL A 346 -11.20 12.77 -10.55
C VAL A 346 -9.74 12.38 -10.37
N ARG A 347 -9.16 12.71 -9.21
CA ARG A 347 -7.77 12.37 -8.88
C ARG A 347 -7.73 11.36 -7.76
N ARG A 348 -7.01 10.26 -7.93
CA ARG A 348 -6.90 9.16 -6.95
C ARG A 348 -5.44 8.84 -6.69
N LEU A 349 -5.12 8.34 -5.50
CA LEU A 349 -3.81 7.79 -5.19
C LEU A 349 -3.91 6.26 -5.17
N GLU A 350 -3.23 5.60 -6.10
CA GLU A 350 -3.33 4.16 -6.33
C GLU A 350 -1.96 3.49 -6.23
N GLY A 351 -1.93 2.18 -5.92
CA GLY A 351 -0.71 1.39 -6.05
C GLY A 351 -0.34 1.21 -7.52
N ALA A 352 0.96 1.16 -7.84
CA ALA A 352 1.42 0.92 -9.22
C ALA A 352 0.89 -0.40 -9.80
N SER A 353 0.68 -1.42 -8.97
CA SER A 353 0.08 -2.70 -9.37
C SER A 353 -1.44 -2.65 -9.60
N GLU A 354 -2.10 -1.57 -9.15
CA GLU A 354 -3.56 -1.40 -9.25
C GLU A 354 -3.96 -0.32 -10.26
N CYS A 355 -2.97 0.40 -10.79
CA CYS A 355 -3.19 1.36 -11.84
C CYS A 355 -3.19 0.65 -13.20
N GLY A 356 -4.07 1.07 -14.10
CA GLY A 356 -4.14 0.51 -15.47
C GLY A 356 -2.86 0.67 -16.30
N PHE A 357 -1.90 1.49 -15.83
CA PHE A 357 -0.64 1.73 -16.51
C PHE A 357 0.34 0.55 -16.42
N GLY A 358 0.26 -0.30 -15.39
CA GLY A 358 1.27 -1.32 -15.12
C GLY A 358 2.50 -0.78 -14.38
N SER A 359 3.25 -1.67 -13.73
CA SER A 359 4.41 -1.28 -12.89
C SER A 359 5.57 -0.71 -13.71
N ARG A 360 5.79 -1.21 -14.93
CA ARG A 360 6.90 -0.82 -15.80
C ARG A 360 6.76 0.63 -16.27
N GLU A 361 5.56 1.03 -16.65
CA GLU A 361 5.23 2.38 -17.11
C GLU A 361 5.33 3.38 -15.96
N VAL A 362 4.91 2.96 -14.76
CA VAL A 362 5.11 3.75 -13.54
C VAL A 362 6.60 3.90 -13.20
N ASP A 363 7.41 2.86 -13.41
CA ASP A 363 8.86 2.92 -13.22
C ASP A 363 9.51 3.87 -14.23
N GLN A 364 9.13 3.78 -15.51
CA GLN A 364 9.57 4.72 -16.54
C GLN A 364 9.22 6.16 -16.15
N TYR A 365 7.98 6.41 -15.73
CA TYR A 365 7.56 7.73 -15.26
C TYR A 365 8.36 8.18 -14.03
N TYR A 366 8.64 7.30 -13.07
CA TYR A 366 9.43 7.62 -11.89
C TYR A 366 10.88 8.01 -12.22
N ASP A 367 11.44 7.38 -13.24
CA ASP A 367 12.82 7.59 -13.71
C ASP A 367 12.94 8.83 -14.62
N LEU A 368 11.84 9.35 -15.16
CA LEU A 368 11.85 10.65 -15.86
C LEU A 368 12.34 11.74 -14.90
N GLY A 369 13.38 12.47 -15.32
CA GLY A 369 14.02 13.51 -14.51
C GLY A 369 13.07 14.66 -14.14
N ASN A 370 12.04 14.90 -14.95
CA ASN A 370 11.04 15.95 -14.75
C ASN A 370 9.69 15.40 -14.23
N SER A 371 9.65 14.18 -13.70
CA SER A 371 8.44 13.63 -13.09
C SER A 371 8.16 14.24 -11.71
N LYS A 372 6.88 14.34 -11.35
CA LYS A 372 6.50 14.82 -10.02
C LYS A 372 6.64 13.74 -8.95
N LYS A 373 7.70 13.83 -8.17
CA LYS A 373 7.90 13.00 -6.97
C LYS A 373 7.09 13.57 -5.79
N LEU A 374 6.01 12.90 -5.41
CA LEU A 374 5.04 13.38 -4.40
C LEU A 374 5.60 13.37 -2.97
N SER A 375 6.59 12.52 -2.68
CA SER A 375 7.29 12.48 -1.38
C SER A 375 8.42 13.51 -1.32
N ALA A 376 9.04 13.83 -2.46
CA ALA A 376 10.08 14.83 -2.53
C ALA A 376 9.51 16.21 -2.17
N GLU A 377 10.35 17.02 -1.54
CA GLU A 377 10.04 18.42 -1.21
C GLU A 377 8.87 18.64 -0.25
N GLN A 378 8.21 17.59 0.27
CA GLN A 378 7.10 17.78 1.22
C GLN A 378 7.53 18.49 2.51
N SER A 379 8.78 18.33 2.93
CA SER A 379 9.35 18.99 4.11
C SER A 379 9.60 20.49 3.92
N LYS A 380 9.76 20.98 2.67
CA LYS A 380 10.07 22.38 2.37
C LYS A 380 8.89 23.32 2.68
N TRP A 381 7.68 22.78 2.69
CA TRP A 381 6.45 23.55 2.89
C TRP A 381 6.21 23.83 4.38
N THR A 382 6.39 25.09 4.75
CA THR A 382 6.22 25.60 6.10
C THR A 382 5.23 26.77 6.13
N PHE A 383 5.00 27.34 7.31
CA PHE A 383 4.12 28.50 7.51
C PHE A 383 4.58 29.76 6.76
N ASN A 384 5.84 29.82 6.31
CA ASN A 384 6.37 30.96 5.55
C ASN A 384 5.66 31.16 4.20
N TYR A 385 5.06 30.11 3.64
CA TYR A 385 4.35 30.17 2.36
C TYR A 385 2.88 30.61 2.49
N ARG A 386 2.42 30.94 3.70
CA ARG A 386 1.01 31.26 3.97
C ARG A 386 0.49 32.46 3.19
N GLU A 387 1.32 33.50 3.06
CA GLU A 387 1.02 34.72 2.28
C GLU A 387 1.20 34.50 0.76
N SER A 388 1.94 33.46 0.38
CA SER A 388 2.18 33.11 -1.02
C SER A 388 1.12 32.15 -1.57
N PHE A 389 0.25 31.58 -0.73
CA PHE A 389 -0.83 30.72 -1.19
C PHE A 389 -1.84 31.51 -2.04
N ILE A 390 -2.11 31.02 -3.25
CA ILE A 390 -3.07 31.62 -4.19
C ILE A 390 -4.40 30.88 -4.12
N LYS A 391 -4.41 29.59 -4.44
CA LYS A 391 -5.65 28.78 -4.45
C LYS A 391 -5.39 27.28 -4.33
N LEU A 392 -6.42 26.55 -3.90
CA LEU A 392 -6.49 25.10 -3.89
C LEU A 392 -7.28 24.65 -5.13
N HIS A 393 -6.64 23.92 -6.05
CA HIS A 393 -7.23 23.49 -7.31
C HIS A 393 -8.11 22.26 -7.15
N TRP A 394 -7.59 21.20 -6.55
CA TRP A 394 -8.29 19.93 -6.35
C TRP A 394 -7.74 19.17 -5.15
N VAL A 395 -8.51 18.18 -4.68
CA VAL A 395 -8.15 17.25 -3.61
C VAL A 395 -8.32 15.81 -4.12
N THR A 396 -7.40 14.91 -3.83
CA THR A 396 -7.54 13.50 -4.22
C THR A 396 -8.73 12.86 -3.51
N LYS A 397 -9.54 12.10 -4.26
CA LYS A 397 -10.55 11.20 -3.72
C LYS A 397 -9.85 10.10 -2.93
N GLY A 398 -10.02 10.12 -1.60
CA GLY A 398 -9.42 9.13 -0.72
C GLY A 398 -9.96 7.72 -1.02
N ARG A 399 -9.06 6.75 -1.21
CA ARG A 399 -9.47 5.34 -1.24
C ARG A 399 -9.80 4.87 0.17
N LEU A 400 -10.89 4.12 0.28
CA LEU A 400 -11.26 3.38 1.47
C LEU A 400 -10.26 2.23 1.63
N LYS A 401 -9.12 2.46 2.27
CA LYS A 401 -8.23 1.35 2.60
C LYS A 401 -8.93 0.44 3.61
N GLN A 402 -8.83 -0.86 3.37
CA GLN A 402 -9.21 -1.88 4.34
C GLN A 402 -8.44 -1.62 5.63
N ARG A 403 -9.18 -1.70 6.72
CA ARG A 403 -8.86 -1.16 8.04
C ARG A 403 -7.47 -1.63 8.55
N ILE A 404 -6.52 -0.70 8.73
CA ILE A 404 -5.48 -0.88 9.77
C ILE A 404 -6.19 -0.59 11.09
N LYS A 405 -6.44 -1.63 11.90
CA LYS A 405 -7.42 -1.64 13.00
C LYS A 405 -7.30 -0.53 14.05
N ASN A 406 -6.22 0.26 14.08
CA ASN A 406 -5.93 1.22 15.16
C ASN A 406 -5.45 2.62 14.74
N THR A 407 -5.51 3.03 13.46
CA THR A 407 -5.02 4.38 13.09
C THR A 407 -6.17 5.36 12.83
N THR A 408 -6.32 6.38 13.69
CA THR A 408 -7.15 7.58 13.47
C THR A 408 -6.59 8.50 12.39
N ARG A 409 -5.66 8.01 11.56
CA ARG A 409 -4.98 8.82 10.55
C ARG A 409 -5.94 9.09 9.39
N CYS A 410 -6.06 10.35 8.98
CA CYS A 410 -6.76 10.71 7.75
C CYS A 410 -6.19 9.90 6.57
N ALA A 411 -7.05 9.53 5.62
CA ALA A 411 -6.61 8.88 4.40
C ALA A 411 -5.46 9.66 3.75
N ASN A 412 -4.50 8.95 3.14
CA ASN A 412 -3.36 9.55 2.43
C ASN A 412 -3.88 10.43 1.28
N THR A 413 -4.12 11.70 1.60
CA THR A 413 -4.77 12.66 0.72
C THR A 413 -3.74 13.66 0.24
N TYR A 414 -3.76 13.94 -1.05
CA TYR A 414 -2.97 14.96 -1.69
C TYR A 414 -3.87 16.08 -2.23
N CYS A 415 -3.32 17.28 -2.25
CA CYS A 415 -3.99 18.52 -2.62
C CYS A 415 -3.13 19.21 -3.67
N CYS A 416 -3.71 19.68 -4.76
CA CYS A 416 -2.99 20.52 -5.70
C CYS A 416 -3.25 21.98 -5.42
N VAL A 417 -2.19 22.72 -5.17
CA VAL A 417 -2.23 24.12 -4.75
C VAL A 417 -1.41 24.97 -5.70
N GLU A 418 -1.77 26.24 -5.81
CA GLU A 418 -0.98 27.25 -6.50
C GLU A 418 -0.34 28.16 -5.48
N ILE A 419 0.99 28.29 -5.55
CA ILE A 419 1.79 29.11 -4.64
C ILE A 419 2.55 30.14 -5.48
N LYS A 420 2.47 31.41 -5.10
CA LYS A 420 3.15 32.53 -5.75
C LYS A 420 4.66 32.26 -5.76
N GLY A 421 5.27 32.32 -6.95
CA GLY A 421 6.70 32.07 -7.17
C GLY A 421 7.06 30.60 -7.43
N GLU A 422 6.38 29.66 -6.78
CA GLU A 422 6.62 28.21 -6.97
C GLU A 422 5.68 27.56 -8.00
N GLY A 423 4.61 28.26 -8.38
CA GLY A 423 3.60 27.78 -9.32
C GLY A 423 2.69 26.70 -8.73
N THR A 424 2.20 25.83 -9.60
CA THR A 424 1.35 24.68 -9.26
C THR A 424 2.18 23.61 -8.56
N GLN A 425 1.69 23.09 -7.43
CA GLN A 425 2.37 22.08 -6.62
C GLN A 425 1.37 21.03 -6.11
N ILE A 426 1.84 19.81 -5.84
CA ILE A 426 1.04 18.76 -5.16
C ILE A 426 1.60 18.56 -3.76
N LEU A 427 0.77 18.80 -2.75
CA LEU A 427 1.11 18.69 -1.33
C LEU A 427 0.34 17.55 -0.68
N SER A 428 0.94 16.88 0.29
CA SER A 428 0.15 16.05 1.22
C SER A 428 -0.77 16.96 2.06
N LEU A 429 -1.91 16.45 2.51
CA LEU A 429 -2.82 17.21 3.37
C LEU A 429 -2.12 17.77 4.63
N SER A 430 -1.21 16.99 5.22
CA SER A 430 -0.39 17.43 6.35
C SER A 430 0.56 18.58 5.99
N SER A 431 1.17 18.55 4.81
CA SER A 431 1.97 19.68 4.31
C SER A 431 1.10 20.91 4.04
N PHE A 432 -0.09 20.72 3.48
CA PHE A 432 -1.00 21.82 3.21
C PHE A 432 -1.50 22.50 4.50
N ARG A 433 -1.81 21.73 5.55
CA ARG A 433 -2.12 22.25 6.89
C ARG A 433 -0.99 23.06 7.53
N ARG A 434 0.26 22.81 7.17
CA ARG A 434 1.40 23.63 7.62
C ARG A 434 1.47 24.98 6.88
N VAL A 435 1.01 25.03 5.63
CA VAL A 435 0.96 26.26 4.81
C VAL A 435 -0.27 27.12 5.18
N ARG A 436 -1.41 26.50 5.48
CA ARG A 436 -2.69 27.18 5.76
C ARG A 436 -3.35 26.64 7.02
N THR A 437 -3.80 27.52 7.91
CA THR A 437 -4.57 27.12 9.11
C THR A 437 -6.02 26.80 8.81
N ASP A 438 -6.57 27.38 7.75
CA ASP A 438 -7.92 27.11 7.23
C ASP A 438 -7.92 26.02 6.15
N ALA A 439 -6.85 25.22 6.07
CA ALA A 439 -6.69 24.16 5.07
C ALA A 439 -7.89 23.22 5.02
N ASP A 440 -8.45 22.84 6.17
CA ASP A 440 -9.60 21.93 6.24
C ASP A 440 -10.88 22.56 5.67
N GLN A 441 -11.10 23.86 5.87
CA GLN A 441 -12.24 24.58 5.27
C GLN A 441 -12.10 24.65 3.74
N LEU A 442 -10.89 24.94 3.24
CA LEU A 442 -10.61 24.97 1.81
C LEU A 442 -10.76 23.58 1.17
N VAL A 443 -10.29 22.53 1.84
CA VAL A 443 -10.46 21.14 1.40
C VAL A 443 -11.95 20.78 1.37
N GLN A 444 -12.72 21.15 2.39
CA GLN A 444 -14.17 20.91 2.43
C GLN A 444 -14.90 21.64 1.30
N GLU A 445 -14.51 22.87 0.98
CA GLU A 445 -15.09 23.63 -0.13
C GLU A 445 -14.82 22.96 -1.48
N VAL A 446 -13.58 22.55 -1.73
CA VAL A 446 -13.20 21.86 -2.96
C VAL A 446 -13.85 20.47 -3.06
N CYS A 447 -13.91 19.73 -1.94
CA CYS A 447 -14.64 18.47 -1.86
C CYS A 447 -16.13 18.66 -2.17
N ARG A 448 -16.78 19.72 -1.66
CA ARG A 448 -18.18 20.03 -1.97
C ARG A 448 -18.37 20.41 -3.43
N ARG A 449 -17.50 21.25 -3.99
CA ARG A 449 -17.52 21.67 -5.40
C ARG A 449 -17.38 20.49 -6.34
N ASP A 450 -16.47 19.57 -6.02
CA ASP A 450 -16.15 18.43 -6.86
C ASP A 450 -17.02 17.20 -6.56
N ASP A 451 -17.97 17.31 -5.61
CA ASP A 451 -18.82 16.22 -5.12
C ASP A 451 -18.01 14.97 -4.70
N ILE A 452 -16.99 15.21 -3.87
CA ILE A 452 -16.11 14.22 -3.27
C ILE A 452 -16.28 14.28 -1.74
N LYS A 453 -16.34 13.14 -1.07
CA LYS A 453 -16.35 13.09 0.40
C LYS A 453 -15.04 13.62 0.97
N CYS A 454 -15.12 14.43 2.02
CA CYS A 454 -13.92 14.95 2.68
C CYS A 454 -13.07 13.80 3.24
N PRO A 455 -11.73 13.93 3.27
CA PRO A 455 -10.83 12.87 3.73
C PRO A 455 -11.12 12.30 5.12
N TRP A 456 -11.68 13.10 6.02
CA TRP A 456 -12.04 12.70 7.39
C TRP A 456 -13.45 12.10 7.51
N ASP A 457 -14.31 12.26 6.50
CA ASP A 457 -15.65 11.67 6.47
C ASP A 457 -15.65 10.27 5.83
N VAL A 458 -14.53 9.89 5.20
CA VAL A 458 -14.33 8.56 4.60
C VAL A 458 -14.16 7.53 5.73
N LYS A 459 -15.27 6.97 6.21
CA LYS A 459 -15.27 5.85 7.16
C LYS A 459 -14.58 4.64 6.51
N PRO A 460 -13.63 3.96 7.15
CA PRO A 460 -13.08 2.71 6.62
C PRO A 460 -14.21 1.77 6.22
N LEU A 461 -14.09 1.12 5.05
CA LEU A 461 -14.99 0.02 4.70
C LEU A 461 -15.00 -0.94 5.89
N SER A 462 -16.17 -1.13 6.49
CA SER A 462 -16.31 -2.02 7.65
C SER A 462 -15.84 -3.42 7.28
N ASP A 463 -15.56 -4.25 8.29
CA ASP A 463 -14.99 -5.61 8.21
C ASP A 463 -15.91 -6.63 7.49
N SER A 464 -16.53 -6.25 6.36
CA SER A 464 -17.17 -7.16 5.42
C SER A 464 -16.11 -8.13 4.91
N PRO A 465 -16.21 -9.43 5.26
CA PRO A 465 -15.23 -10.40 4.82
C PRO A 465 -15.32 -10.56 3.29
N ASN A 466 -14.17 -10.47 2.61
CA ASN A 466 -13.96 -10.98 1.25
C ASN A 466 -14.59 -10.24 0.04
N TRP A 467 -14.90 -8.94 0.09
CA TRP A 467 -15.40 -8.27 -1.15
C TRP A 467 -14.29 -8.10 -2.20
N THR A 468 -13.04 -7.84 -1.81
CA THR A 468 -11.89 -7.77 -2.74
C THR A 468 -11.59 -9.11 -3.43
N LYS A 469 -11.97 -10.24 -2.83
CA LYS A 469 -11.84 -11.58 -3.45
C LYS A 469 -12.88 -11.86 -4.54
N ARG A 470 -13.95 -11.07 -4.65
CA ARG A 470 -15.06 -11.33 -5.61
C ARG A 470 -14.82 -10.77 -7.01
N ALA A 471 -13.99 -9.74 -7.16
CA ALA A 471 -13.70 -9.14 -8.46
C ALA A 471 -12.27 -9.48 -8.91
N LYS A 472 -12.16 -10.24 -10.01
CA LYS A 472 -10.86 -10.69 -10.57
C LYS A 472 -10.08 -9.57 -11.27
N THR A 473 -10.77 -8.52 -11.73
CA THR A 473 -10.16 -7.40 -12.48
C THR A 473 -10.08 -6.14 -11.64
N VAL A 474 -9.17 -5.23 -11.98
CA VAL A 474 -9.00 -3.93 -11.32
C VAL A 474 -10.26 -3.08 -11.48
N GLU A 475 -10.83 -3.05 -12.67
CA GLU A 475 -12.06 -2.34 -13.02
C GLU A 475 -13.25 -2.91 -12.26
N GLY A 476 -13.32 -4.25 -12.13
CA GLY A 476 -14.34 -4.92 -11.34
C GLY A 476 -14.26 -4.57 -9.86
N ARG A 477 -13.03 -4.46 -9.31
CA ARG A 477 -12.82 -3.99 -7.92
C ARG A 477 -13.27 -2.54 -7.77
N ARG A 478 -12.96 -1.65 -8.71
CA ARG A 478 -13.42 -0.24 -8.73
C ARG A 478 -14.95 -0.13 -8.78
N ALA A 479 -15.57 -0.82 -9.73
CA ALA A 479 -17.03 -0.82 -9.89
C ALA A 479 -17.72 -1.36 -8.62
N LEU A 480 -17.14 -2.38 -7.98
CA LEU A 480 -17.68 -2.94 -6.75
C LEU A 480 -17.52 -1.98 -5.56
N GLU A 481 -16.38 -1.29 -5.43
CA GLU A 481 -16.19 -0.23 -4.42
C GLU A 481 -17.24 0.87 -4.57
N ASP A 482 -17.43 1.38 -5.79
CA ASP A 482 -18.41 2.44 -6.05
C ASP A 482 -19.85 1.93 -5.81
N GLN A 483 -20.18 0.68 -6.15
CA GLN A 483 -21.49 0.08 -5.83
C GLN A 483 -21.74 -0.10 -4.33
N ILE A 484 -20.74 -0.58 -3.57
CA ILE A 484 -20.85 -0.71 -2.11
C ILE A 484 -21.10 0.67 -1.48
N LYS A 485 -20.41 1.69 -2.01
CA LYS A 485 -20.58 3.06 -1.56
C LYS A 485 -21.99 3.58 -1.80
N ILE A 486 -22.54 3.39 -3.01
CA ILE A 486 -23.92 3.75 -3.35
C ILE A 486 -24.91 3.06 -2.38
N LYS A 487 -24.78 1.75 -2.19
CA LYS A 487 -25.64 0.98 -1.26
C LYS A 487 -25.54 1.44 0.19
N SER A 488 -24.34 1.84 0.63
CA SER A 488 -24.12 2.35 2.00
C SER A 488 -24.72 3.75 2.22
N GLU A 489 -24.89 4.52 1.15
CA GLU A 489 -25.49 5.85 1.16
C GLU A 489 -27.02 5.77 1.12
N GLU A 490 -27.58 4.84 0.36
CA GLU A 490 -29.03 4.56 0.31
C GLU A 490 -29.58 4.08 1.68
N GLY A 491 -28.79 3.31 2.44
CA GLY A 491 -29.19 2.78 3.74
C GLY A 491 -29.20 3.78 4.92
N ASN A 492 -28.79 5.03 4.71
CA ASN A 492 -28.61 6.01 5.81
C ASN A 492 -29.57 7.22 5.75
N ASN A 493 -30.65 7.17 4.97
CA ASN A 493 -31.68 8.21 4.98
C ASN A 493 -32.70 7.95 6.12
N PRO A 494 -32.77 8.78 7.19
CA PRO A 494 -33.75 8.63 8.25
C PRO A 494 -34.95 9.54 7.95
N SER A 495 -35.85 9.13 7.06
CA SER A 495 -37.18 9.76 6.96
C SER A 495 -38.16 8.88 6.19
N SER A 496 -38.90 8.11 6.97
CA SER A 496 -40.35 7.80 6.86
C SER A 496 -40.62 6.31 7.08
N GLU A 497 -40.75 5.90 8.34
CA GLU A 497 -41.74 4.89 8.76
C GLU A 497 -41.73 4.75 10.29
N LYS A 498 -42.65 5.45 10.93
CA LYS A 498 -43.22 5.05 12.22
C LYS A 498 -44.72 4.90 12.02
N VAL A 499 -45.17 3.73 11.61
CA VAL A 499 -46.53 3.24 11.87
C VAL A 499 -46.47 1.73 12.10
N VAL A 500 -46.54 1.38 13.39
CA VAL A 500 -47.27 0.25 14.01
C VAL A 500 -46.97 -1.18 13.53
N ASN A 501 -46.46 -1.97 14.48
CA ASN A 501 -46.55 -3.42 14.54
C ASN A 501 -48.01 -3.90 14.32
N SER A 502 -48.30 -4.49 13.17
CA SER A 502 -49.28 -5.57 13.03
C SER A 502 -49.22 -6.21 11.64
N ASP A 503 -49.19 -7.54 11.65
CA ASP A 503 -49.65 -8.46 10.59
C ASP A 503 -48.73 -8.86 9.42
N LEU A 504 -48.47 -10.17 9.41
CA LEU A 504 -48.03 -11.03 8.29
C LEU A 504 -48.94 -10.98 7.04
N THR A 505 -49.90 -10.07 6.95
CA THR A 505 -50.78 -9.84 5.80
C THR A 505 -50.21 -8.82 4.80
N GLY A 506 -49.17 -8.05 5.17
CA GLY A 506 -48.53 -7.09 4.27
C GLY A 506 -47.68 -7.73 3.15
N ILE A 507 -47.04 -8.88 3.44
CA ILE A 507 -46.14 -9.55 2.49
C ILE A 507 -46.92 -10.15 1.31
N THR A 508 -48.13 -10.67 1.55
CA THR A 508 -49.00 -11.20 0.48
C THR A 508 -49.54 -10.08 -0.42
N GLY A 509 -49.82 -8.89 0.14
CA GLY A 509 -50.21 -7.71 -0.65
C GLY A 509 -49.09 -7.22 -1.58
N LEU A 510 -47.85 -7.21 -1.09
CA LEU A 510 -46.69 -6.78 -1.88
C LEU A 510 -46.39 -7.79 -3.01
N LEU A 511 -46.50 -9.10 -2.73
CA LEU A 511 -46.36 -10.15 -3.76
C LEU A 511 -47.48 -10.09 -4.81
N ALA A 512 -48.72 -9.80 -4.43
CA ALA A 512 -49.83 -9.62 -5.37
C ALA A 512 -49.64 -8.38 -6.27
N ALA A 513 -49.10 -7.29 -5.72
CA ALA A 513 -48.78 -6.09 -6.49
C ALA A 513 -47.63 -6.34 -7.49
N ILE A 514 -46.59 -7.07 -7.08
CA ILE A 514 -45.49 -7.48 -7.98
C ILE A 514 -46.02 -8.38 -9.10
N ALA A 515 -46.87 -9.36 -8.78
CA ALA A 515 -47.47 -10.24 -9.79
C ALA A 515 -48.31 -9.46 -10.81
N LYS A 516 -49.10 -8.48 -10.35
CA LYS A 516 -49.90 -7.62 -11.23
C LYS A 516 -49.05 -6.75 -12.14
N ASN A 517 -47.92 -6.24 -11.63
CA ASN A 517 -46.96 -5.47 -12.43
C ASN A 517 -46.25 -6.35 -13.48
N MET A 518 -45.89 -7.59 -13.15
CA MET A 518 -45.33 -8.52 -14.13
C MET A 518 -46.34 -8.88 -15.23
N GLN A 519 -47.62 -9.01 -14.89
CA GLN A 519 -48.67 -9.29 -15.87
C GLN A 519 -48.88 -8.09 -16.81
N SER A 520 -48.89 -6.86 -16.30
CA SER A 520 -48.94 -5.65 -17.13
C SER A 520 -47.72 -5.51 -18.04
N LEU A 521 -46.53 -5.91 -17.58
CA LEU A 521 -45.32 -5.93 -18.40
C LEU A 521 -45.39 -6.96 -19.53
N ALA A 522 -45.94 -8.15 -19.25
CA ALA A 522 -46.14 -9.18 -20.27
C ALA A 522 -47.16 -8.74 -21.34
N GLU A 523 -48.24 -8.06 -20.95
CA GLU A 523 -49.20 -7.46 -21.88
C GLU A 523 -48.55 -6.37 -22.74
N GLY A 524 -47.68 -5.53 -22.14
CA GLY A 524 -46.90 -4.53 -22.86
C GLY A 524 -45.98 -5.16 -23.91
N GLN A 525 -45.30 -6.26 -23.58
CA GLN A 525 -44.43 -6.99 -24.52
C GLN A 525 -45.23 -7.61 -25.68
N ALA A 526 -46.42 -8.18 -25.43
CA ALA A 526 -47.27 -8.69 -26.49
C ALA A 526 -47.76 -7.58 -27.45
N THR A 527 -48.03 -6.40 -26.90
CA THR A 527 -48.43 -5.22 -27.68
C THR A 527 -47.28 -4.69 -28.55
N LEU A 528 -46.04 -4.73 -28.03
CA LEU A 528 -44.84 -4.38 -28.79
C LEU A 528 -44.55 -5.40 -29.90
N SER A 529 -44.68 -6.70 -29.63
CA SER A 529 -44.49 -7.73 -30.66
C SER A 529 -45.47 -7.54 -31.82
N THR A 530 -46.77 -7.35 -31.50
CA THR A 530 -47.80 -7.16 -32.53
C THR A 530 -47.66 -5.85 -33.31
N THR A 531 -47.08 -4.80 -32.72
CA THR A 531 -46.77 -3.57 -33.45
C THR A 531 -45.54 -3.73 -34.35
N LEU A 532 -44.55 -4.50 -33.92
CA LEU A 532 -43.39 -4.87 -34.74
C LEU A 532 -43.84 -5.67 -35.98
N ASP A 533 -44.69 -6.68 -35.80
CA ASP A 533 -45.19 -7.51 -36.90
C ASP A 533 -45.96 -6.67 -37.94
N LYS A 534 -46.75 -5.69 -37.48
CA LYS A 534 -47.46 -4.75 -38.37
C LYS A 534 -46.52 -3.83 -39.14
N LEU A 535 -45.41 -3.41 -38.53
CA LEU A 535 -44.40 -2.59 -39.20
C LEU A 535 -43.64 -3.40 -40.25
N THR A 536 -43.26 -4.64 -39.94
CA THR A 536 -42.62 -5.57 -40.87
C THR A 536 -43.50 -5.82 -42.09
N ALA A 537 -44.79 -6.15 -41.88
CA ALA A 537 -45.74 -6.35 -42.98
C ALA A 537 -45.93 -5.09 -43.85
N ARG A 538 -45.85 -3.89 -43.26
CA ARG A 538 -45.91 -2.63 -44.01
C ARG A 538 -44.66 -2.39 -44.85
N LEU A 539 -43.48 -2.75 -44.34
CA LEU A 539 -42.23 -2.64 -45.10
C LEU A 539 -42.23 -3.60 -46.30
N GLU A 540 -42.65 -4.86 -46.10
CA GLU A 540 -42.78 -5.84 -47.19
C GLU A 540 -43.80 -5.39 -48.26
N ALA A 541 -44.89 -4.74 -47.86
CA ALA A 541 -45.87 -4.20 -48.79
C ALA A 541 -45.34 -3.00 -49.61
N LEU A 542 -44.41 -2.22 -49.04
CA LEU A 542 -43.75 -1.11 -49.75
C LEU A 542 -42.71 -1.62 -50.74
N GLU A 543 -41.98 -2.67 -50.39
CA GLU A 543 -40.95 -3.28 -51.25
C GLU A 543 -41.56 -3.98 -52.47
N ASN A 544 -42.76 -4.53 -52.34
CA ASN A 544 -43.49 -5.20 -53.43
C ASN A 544 -44.33 -4.26 -54.30
N LYS A 545 -44.24 -2.93 -54.11
CA LYS A 545 -45.00 -1.98 -54.92
C LYS A 545 -44.24 -1.74 -56.24
N PRO A 546 -44.78 -2.16 -57.40
CA PRO A 546 -44.09 -2.03 -58.67
C PRO A 546 -43.88 -0.55 -59.01
N SER A 547 -42.62 -0.19 -59.30
CA SER A 547 -42.23 1.13 -59.80
C SER A 547 -43.05 1.45 -61.04
N THR A 548 -43.96 2.41 -60.91
CA THR A 548 -44.82 2.91 -61.99
C THR A 548 -44.18 4.11 -62.65
#